data_AF-F4QT70-F1
#
_entry.id   AF-F4QT70-F1
#
_cell.length_a   1.000
_cell.length_b   1.000
_cell.length_c   1.000
_cell.angle_alpha   90.00
_cell.angle_beta   90.00
_cell.angle_gamma   90.00
#
_symmetry.space_group_name_H-M   'P 1'
#
loop_
_entity.id
_entity.type
_entity.pdbx_description
1 polymer ?
#
loop_
_entity_poly.entity_id
_entity_poly.type
_entity_poly.pdbx_seq_one_letter_code
_entity_poly.pdbx_strand_id
1 'polypeptide(L)'
;MSQYVYRLIDNNTGEEVYASDGFSFSAPPLPEHRINDTELRARYGSPAVVDKVEEQALGDGRIEVRVYIDGVEERVNGETADENYRP
;
A
#
# COMPACT_ATOMS: atom_id res chain seq x y z
N MET A 1 19.06 18.71 -1.14
CA MET A 1 17.97 17.80 -0.71
C MET A 1 17.87 16.73 -1.77
N SER A 2 17.98 15.45 -1.40
CA SER A 2 17.84 14.35 -2.36
C SER A 2 16.40 14.32 -2.88
N GLN A 3 16.23 14.18 -4.19
CA GLN A 3 14.92 14.10 -4.81
C GLN A 3 14.45 12.63 -4.76
N TYR A 4 13.40 12.37 -3.98
CA TYR A 4 12.78 11.05 -3.92
C TYR A 4 11.83 10.87 -5.09
N VAL A 5 11.92 9.72 -5.75
CA VAL A 5 11.00 9.30 -6.81
C VAL A 5 10.26 8.07 -6.29
N TYR A 6 8.98 8.23 -5.96
CA TYR A 6 8.16 7.15 -5.42
C TYR A 6 7.54 6.32 -6.54
N ARG A 7 7.63 5.00 -6.43
CA ARG A 7 6.90 4.04 -7.27
C ARG A 7 6.11 3.12 -6.35
N LEU A 8 4.82 2.99 -6.62
CA LEU A 8 3.99 2.01 -5.93
C LEU A 8 4.01 0.72 -6.75
N ILE A 9 4.25 -0.40 -6.10
CA ILE A 9 4.33 -1.72 -6.73
C ILE A 9 3.35 -2.63 -5.99
N ASP A 10 2.49 -3.32 -6.72
CA ASP A 10 1.64 -4.33 -6.13
C ASP A 10 2.50 -5.53 -5.67
N ASN A 11 2.42 -5.88 -4.39
CA ASN A 11 3.25 -6.92 -3.80
C ASN A 11 2.92 -8.33 -4.33
N ASN A 12 1.68 -8.58 -4.74
CA ASN A 12 1.23 -9.89 -5.21
C ASN A 12 1.62 -10.16 -6.67
N THR A 13 1.50 -9.13 -7.52
CA THR A 13 1.65 -9.21 -8.97
C THR A 13 2.99 -8.67 -9.46
N GLY A 14 3.63 -7.80 -8.68
CA GLY A 14 4.83 -7.05 -9.08
C GLY A 14 4.55 -5.92 -10.08
N GLU A 15 3.28 -5.62 -10.36
CA GLU A 15 2.90 -4.56 -11.30
C GLU A 15 3.06 -3.18 -10.67
N GLU A 16 3.49 -2.20 -11.47
CA GLU A 16 3.47 -0.80 -11.03
C GLU A 16 2.02 -0.32 -10.97
N VAL A 17 1.66 0.26 -9.83
CA VAL A 17 0.33 0.81 -9.58
C VAL A 17 0.44 2.31 -9.36
N TYR A 18 -0.65 3.01 -9.63
CA TYR A 18 -0.70 4.46 -9.52
C TYR A 18 -1.79 4.84 -8.52
N ALA A 19 -1.45 5.78 -7.64
CA ALA A 19 -2.42 6.45 -6.78
C ALA A 19 -3.02 7.65 -7.52
N SER A 20 -4.05 8.26 -6.93
CA SER A 20 -4.71 9.45 -7.50
C SER A 20 -3.72 10.56 -7.84
N ASP A 21 -4.04 11.36 -8.85
CA ASP A 21 -3.25 12.53 -9.23
C ASP A 21 -3.02 13.47 -8.02
N GLY A 22 -1.76 13.86 -7.81
CA GLY A 22 -1.35 14.66 -6.66
C GLY A 22 -1.00 13.88 -5.39
N PHE A 23 -1.15 12.56 -5.38
CA PHE A 23 -0.65 11.73 -4.30
C PHE A 23 0.89 11.76 -4.25
N SER A 24 1.45 12.11 -3.10
CA SER A 24 2.88 12.03 -2.84
C SER A 24 3.13 11.77 -1.36
N PHE A 25 4.15 11.01 -1.06
CA PHE A 25 4.63 10.86 0.31
C PHE A 25 5.50 12.07 0.70
N SER A 26 5.30 12.58 1.91
CA SER A 26 6.17 13.63 2.48
C SER A 26 7.56 13.12 2.85
N ALA A 27 7.67 11.81 3.11
CA ALA A 27 8.90 11.08 3.43
C ALA A 27 8.71 9.60 3.06
N PRO A 28 9.79 8.80 2.92
CA PRO A 28 9.67 7.37 2.68
C PRO A 28 8.71 6.73 3.70
N PRO A 29 7.64 6.05 3.25
CA PRO A 29 6.72 5.39 4.17
C PRO A 29 7.44 4.23 4.86
N LEU A 30 6.90 3.82 6.00
CA LEU A 30 7.35 2.61 6.70
C LEU A 30 6.45 1.42 6.30
N PRO A 31 6.93 0.18 6.46
CA PRO A 31 6.06 -0.99 6.46
C PRO A 31 4.86 -0.79 7.40
N GLU A 32 3.74 -1.42 7.08
CA GLU A 32 2.45 -1.31 7.75
C GLU A 32 1.75 0.07 7.62
N HIS A 33 2.35 1.02 6.88
CA HIS A 33 1.72 2.31 6.62
C HIS A 33 0.47 2.14 5.75
N ARG A 34 -0.66 2.67 6.20
CA ARG A 34 -1.94 2.62 5.49
C ARG A 34 -2.09 3.80 4.54
N ILE A 35 -2.23 3.50 3.26
CA ILE A 35 -2.46 4.46 2.20
C ILE A 35 -3.96 4.54 1.94
N ASN A 36 -4.55 5.67 2.34
CA ASN A 36 -5.96 5.97 2.16
C ASN A 36 -6.18 6.78 0.88
N ASP A 37 -5.73 6.24 -0.25
CA ASP A 37 -5.92 6.86 -1.56
C ASP A 37 -7.18 6.32 -2.26
N THR A 38 -7.86 7.15 -3.03
CA THR A 38 -9.14 6.77 -3.65
C THR A 38 -8.95 5.76 -4.79
N GLU A 39 -7.94 5.92 -5.64
CA GLU A 39 -7.67 4.98 -6.73
C GLU A 39 -7.15 3.64 -6.21
N LEU A 40 -6.25 3.67 -5.22
CA LEU A 40 -5.79 2.44 -4.58
C LEU A 40 -6.94 1.71 -3.88
N ARG A 41 -7.81 2.43 -3.17
CA ARG A 41 -9.01 1.82 -2.55
C ARG A 41 -9.97 1.27 -3.58
N ALA A 42 -10.15 1.92 -4.72
CA ALA A 42 -10.98 1.40 -5.81
C ALA A 42 -10.39 0.11 -6.42
N ARG A 43 -9.06 0.00 -6.48
CA ARG A 43 -8.36 -1.19 -6.97
C ARG A 43 -8.41 -2.37 -5.99
N TYR A 44 -8.17 -2.11 -4.71
CA TYR A 44 -8.05 -3.15 -3.68
C TYR A 44 -9.34 -3.41 -2.89
N GLY A 45 -10.37 -2.56 -3.04
CA GLY A 45 -11.60 -2.60 -2.23
C GLY A 45 -11.45 -2.02 -0.81
N SER A 46 -10.22 -1.89 -0.32
CA SER A 46 -9.85 -1.44 1.02
C SER A 46 -8.58 -0.56 0.97
N PRO A 47 -8.22 0.15 2.06
CA PRO A 47 -6.96 0.90 2.10
C PRO A 47 -5.78 0.01 1.77
N ALA A 48 -4.88 0.47 0.92
CA ALA A 48 -3.65 -0.27 0.64
C ALA A 48 -2.69 -0.15 1.83
N VAL A 49 -1.92 -1.19 2.11
CA VAL A 49 -0.88 -1.19 3.14
C VAL A 49 0.47 -1.39 2.51
N VAL A 50 1.45 -0.64 2.97
CA VAL A 50 2.85 -0.84 2.62
C VAL A 50 3.35 -2.13 3.26
N ASP A 51 3.74 -3.10 2.44
CA ASP A 51 4.38 -4.34 2.89
C ASP A 51 5.89 -4.12 3.06
N LYS A 52 6.52 -3.55 2.04
CA LYS A 52 7.98 -3.38 1.97
C LYS A 52 8.35 -2.08 1.28
N VAL A 53 9.47 -1.48 1.68
CA VAL A 53 10.05 -0.32 1.00
C VAL A 53 11.49 -0.61 0.64
N GLU A 54 11.86 -0.33 -0.62
CA GLU A 54 13.24 -0.44 -1.10
C GLU A 54 13.71 0.91 -1.63
N GLU A 55 14.87 1.35 -1.17
CA GLU A 55 15.50 2.58 -1.61
C GLU A 55 16.69 2.25 -2.50
N GLN A 56 16.71 2.81 -3.70
CA GLN A 56 17.78 2.65 -4.67
C GLN A 56 18.31 4.01 -5.12
N ALA A 57 19.61 4.24 -4.94
CA ALA A 57 20.26 5.42 -5.49
C ALA A 57 20.37 5.28 -7.02
N LEU A 58 19.78 6.23 -7.77
CA LEU A 58 19.74 6.19 -9.23
C LEU A 58 20.97 6.80 -9.92
N GLY A 59 21.90 7.42 -9.17
CA GLY A 59 23.13 7.98 -9.73
C GLY A 59 22.99 9.40 -10.29
N ASP A 60 22.08 10.22 -9.75
CA ASP A 60 21.95 11.66 -10.11
C ASP A 60 21.59 12.51 -8.87
N GLY A 61 21.93 12.03 -7.68
CA GLY A 61 21.42 12.58 -6.42
C GLY A 61 19.93 12.29 -6.17
N ARG A 62 19.32 11.46 -7.04
CA ARG A 62 17.95 10.96 -6.90
C ARG A 62 17.93 9.60 -6.20
N ILE A 63 16.90 9.40 -5.39
CA ILE A 63 16.64 8.14 -4.69
C ILE A 63 15.30 7.62 -5.19
N GLU A 64 15.30 6.46 -5.85
CA GLU A 64 14.09 5.73 -6.18
C GLU A 64 13.61 5.02 -4.92
N VAL A 65 12.36 5.24 -4.54
CA VAL A 65 11.72 4.59 -3.39
C VAL A 65 10.60 3.72 -3.94
N ARG A 66 10.85 2.41 -3.98
CA ARG A 66 9.89 1.39 -4.39
C ARG A 66 9.09 0.97 -3.17
N VAL A 67 7.80 1.27 -3.19
CA VAL A 67 6.88 0.99 -2.12
C VAL A 67 6.00 -0.16 -2.58
N TYR A 68 6.25 -1.34 -2.03
CA TYR A 68 5.43 -2.52 -2.28
C TYR A 68 4.19 -2.42 -1.40
N ILE A 69 3.02 -2.47 -2.03
CA ILE A 69 1.73 -2.32 -1.38
C ILE A 69 0.87 -3.54 -1.61
N ASP A 70 0.04 -3.82 -0.62
CA ASP A 70 -0.91 -4.93 -0.62
C ASP A 70 -2.31 -4.42 -0.30
N GLY A 71 -3.31 -5.11 -0.82
CA GLY A 71 -4.70 -4.85 -0.47
C GLY A 71 -4.98 -5.48 0.88
N VAL A 72 -5.29 -4.67 1.90
CA VAL A 72 -5.72 -5.25 3.16
C VAL A 72 -7.10 -5.85 2.95
N GLU A 73 -7.23 -7.17 3.03
CA GLU A 73 -8.55 -7.73 3.30
C GLU A 73 -9.01 -7.14 4.63
N GLU A 74 -10.01 -6.24 4.59
CA GLU A 74 -10.82 -5.99 5.77
C GLU A 74 -11.42 -7.33 6.15
N ARG A 75 -10.75 -8.06 7.05
CA ARG A 75 -11.40 -9.11 7.82
C ARG A 75 -12.45 -8.39 8.64
N VAL A 76 -13.62 -8.19 8.06
CA VAL A 76 -14.86 -8.02 8.80
C VAL A 76 -14.95 -9.25 9.68
N ASN A 77 -14.55 -9.09 10.93
CA ASN A 77 -14.74 -10.08 11.97
C ASN A 77 -16.25 -10.10 12.23
N GLY A 78 -16.97 -10.80 11.36
CA GLY A 78 -18.37 -10.53 11.12
C GLY A 78 -19.04 -11.58 10.27
N GLU A 79 -18.73 -12.87 10.46
CA GLU A 79 -19.71 -13.90 10.18
C GLU A 79 -19.58 -15.10 11.14
N THR A 80 -20.61 -15.20 11.99
CA THR A 80 -21.18 -16.42 12.60
C THR A 80 -20.34 -17.25 13.59
N ALA A 81 -20.16 -16.74 14.81
CA ALA A 81 -20.17 -17.62 15.99
C ALA A 81 -21.64 -17.96 16.35
N ASP A 82 -22.19 -18.95 15.63
CA ASP A 82 -23.21 -19.91 16.07
C ASP A 82 -24.27 -19.44 17.10
N GLU A 83 -25.38 -18.88 16.62
CA GLU A 83 -26.62 -18.76 17.40
C GLU A 83 -27.47 -20.06 17.36
N ASN A 84 -26.85 -21.25 17.33
CA ASN A 84 -27.59 -22.51 17.25
C ASN A 84 -27.13 -23.59 18.24
N TYR A 85 -26.75 -23.20 19.45
CA TYR A 85 -26.65 -24.14 20.57
C TYR A 85 -27.91 -24.10 21.44
N ARG A 86 -28.85 -25.00 21.17
CA ARG A 86 -29.88 -25.46 22.13
C ARG A 86 -29.55 -26.91 22.53
N PRO A 87 -29.34 -27.14 23.83
CA PRO A 87 -29.99 -28.27 24.49
C PRO A 87 -30.92 -27.83 25.63
#